data_AF-A0A7X1KF91-F1
#
_entry.id   AF-A0A7X1KF91-F1
#
_cell.length_a   1.000
_cell.length_b   1.000
_cell.length_c   1.000
_cell.angle_alpha   90.00
_cell.angle_beta   90.00
_cell.angle_gamma   90.00
#
_symmetry.space_group_name_H-M   'P 1'
#
loop_
_entity.id
_entity.type
_entity.pdbx_description
1 polymer ?
#
loop_
_entity_poly.entity_id
_entity_poly.type
_entity_poly.pdbx_seq_one_letter_code
_entity_poly.pdbx_strand_id
1 'polypeptide(L)'
;MDYPKSVPSAGLVNGRFVDENPLTGSPGSLIPADWGNGVTQEILNVIKAAGLVPDERKTDQLTQAIGELLDFKRLKNTPTTLGGYGISDAGGRLLAVKQFETVGITLYRPDPRAKRIRVRLVGAGGSGGGCQPVPAGSFTVGGGGGSGAYAEGLFDVTPQMLAGVPITLGAGGEARTAVGASGGSASFGSYMSASGGTGGQVITFVSTAPGFVQGGVGGGVVTGGNLSSARGIQGGYAMSNPNWGTLAGCGAASPFDGGAGATGLNTTGIAGVRGSGGGGSCSYNASAACLSGAGGNGFCEIWEYA
;
A
#
# COMPACT_ATOMS: atom_id res chain seq x y z
N MET A 1 18.31 18.92 49.17
CA MET A 1 17.83 19.84 50.21
C MET A 1 16.84 19.11 51.11
N ASP A 2 17.10 19.11 52.41
CA ASP A 2 16.17 18.83 53.50
C ASP A 2 16.34 19.94 54.57
N TYR A 3 15.54 19.93 55.63
CA TYR A 3 15.77 20.81 56.78
C TYR A 3 17.20 20.66 57.31
N PRO A 4 17.87 21.75 57.76
CA PRO A 4 19.28 21.75 58.16
C PRO A 4 19.48 21.13 59.56
N LYS A 5 19.15 19.84 59.69
CA LYS A 5 19.22 19.07 60.94
C LYS A 5 20.67 18.89 61.40
N SER A 6 21.63 18.90 60.48
CA SER A 6 23.06 18.85 60.81
C SER A 6 23.63 20.16 61.36
N VAL A 7 22.84 21.24 61.45
CA VAL A 7 23.28 22.54 61.97
C VAL A 7 22.67 22.75 63.36
N PRO A 8 23.39 22.47 64.47
CA PRO A 8 22.83 22.58 65.82
C PRO A 8 22.32 23.98 66.17
N SER A 9 22.92 25.02 65.58
CA SER A 9 22.53 26.42 65.78
C SER A 9 21.32 26.86 64.97
N ALA A 10 20.73 26.01 64.12
CA ALA A 10 19.56 26.37 63.32
C ALA A 10 18.28 26.55 64.16
N GLY A 11 18.29 26.09 65.43
CA GLY A 11 17.16 26.25 66.34
C GLY A 11 15.93 25.44 65.93
N LEU A 12 16.14 24.26 65.34
CA LEU A 12 15.05 23.38 64.92
C LEU A 12 14.49 22.59 66.11
N VAL A 13 13.18 22.42 66.15
CA VAL A 13 12.50 21.50 67.08
C VAL A 13 11.77 20.45 66.25
N ASN A 14 11.98 19.17 66.56
CA ASN A 14 11.48 18.03 65.77
C ASN A 14 11.82 18.12 64.28
N GLY A 15 12.98 18.71 63.95
CA GLY A 15 13.46 18.85 62.58
C GLY A 15 12.74 19.92 61.75
N ARG A 16 12.05 20.88 62.38
CA ARG A 16 11.39 22.02 61.73
C ARG A 16 11.76 23.33 62.41
N PHE A 17 11.62 24.44 61.68
CA PHE A 17 11.81 25.77 62.26
C PHE A 17 10.68 26.08 63.25
N VAL A 18 11.01 26.76 64.34
CA VAL A 18 10.07 27.19 65.39
C VAL A 18 10.35 28.64 65.78
N ASP A 19 9.31 29.40 66.11
CA ASP A 19 9.50 30.77 66.59
C ASP A 19 9.91 30.77 68.07
N GLU A 20 10.47 31.90 68.52
CA GLU A 20 10.78 32.09 69.93
C GLU A 20 9.51 32.02 70.78
N ASN A 21 9.62 31.43 71.97
CA ASN A 21 8.54 31.41 72.94
C ASN A 21 8.93 32.24 74.19
N PRO A 22 8.53 33.53 74.24
CA PRO A 22 8.86 34.42 75.35
C PRO A 22 8.29 33.96 76.71
N LEU A 23 7.21 33.18 76.70
CA LEU A 23 6.54 32.71 77.93
C LEU A 23 7.29 31.57 78.62
N THR A 24 8.02 30.77 77.84
CA THR A 24 8.81 29.63 78.35
C THR A 24 10.31 29.88 78.30
N GLY A 25 10.74 31.04 77.78
CA GLY A 25 12.15 31.40 77.59
C GLY A 25 12.87 30.53 76.54
N SER A 26 12.12 29.86 75.66
CA SER A 26 12.70 28.97 74.66
C SER A 26 13.16 29.76 73.43
N PRO A 27 14.45 29.72 73.06
CA PRO A 27 14.95 30.40 71.87
C PRO A 27 14.31 29.86 70.58
N GLY A 28 13.98 30.75 69.65
CA GLY A 28 13.49 30.40 68.32
C GLY A 28 14.58 30.05 67.32
N SER A 29 14.16 29.59 66.15
CA SER A 29 14.98 29.45 64.95
C SER A 29 15.52 30.80 64.47
N LEU A 30 16.61 30.76 63.69
CA LEU A 30 17.26 31.96 63.12
C LEU A 30 16.39 32.69 62.07
N ILE A 31 15.38 32.01 61.53
CA ILE A 31 14.43 32.54 60.56
C ILE A 31 13.01 32.26 61.04
N PRO A 32 12.02 33.09 60.66
CA PRO A 32 10.62 32.86 61.03
C PRO A 32 10.16 31.46 60.62
N ALA A 33 9.49 30.77 61.55
CA ALA A 33 9.07 29.39 61.36
C ALA A 33 8.17 29.22 60.15
N ASP A 34 7.21 30.13 59.97
CA ASP A 34 6.28 30.11 58.84
C ASP A 34 7.01 30.14 57.50
N TRP A 35 7.96 31.06 57.33
CA TRP A 35 8.72 31.20 56.10
C TRP A 35 9.66 30.01 55.87
N GLY A 36 10.45 29.64 56.87
CA GLY A 36 11.44 28.57 56.76
C GLY A 36 10.80 27.21 56.50
N ASN A 37 9.70 26.91 57.20
CA ASN A 37 8.96 25.68 56.98
C ASN A 37 8.23 25.70 55.63
N GLY A 38 7.61 26.81 55.23
CA GLY A 38 6.90 26.93 53.97
C GLY A 38 7.80 26.65 52.76
N VAL A 39 8.92 27.37 52.64
CA VAL A 39 9.85 27.21 51.51
C VAL A 39 10.47 25.81 51.50
N THR A 40 10.90 25.31 52.66
CA THR A 40 11.53 23.98 52.73
C THR A 40 10.53 22.89 52.38
N GLN A 41 9.29 22.99 52.85
CA GLN A 41 8.25 22.00 52.57
C GLN A 41 7.86 21.98 51.10
N GLU A 42 7.76 23.13 50.43
CA GLU A 42 7.49 23.20 48.98
C GLU A 42 8.58 22.49 48.17
N ILE A 43 9.85 22.74 48.49
CA ILE A 43 10.97 22.08 47.79
C ILE A 43 11.01 20.58 48.08
N LEU A 44 10.74 20.18 49.33
CA LEU A 44 10.62 18.77 49.70
C LEU A 44 9.48 18.07 48.97
N ASN A 45 8.35 18.75 48.78
CA ASN A 45 7.20 18.20 48.05
C ASN A 45 7.59 17.92 46.58
N VAL A 46 8.30 18.83 45.93
CA VAL A 46 8.79 18.63 44.55
C VAL A 46 9.79 17.47 44.47
N ILE A 47 10.78 17.41 45.37
CA ILE A 47 11.78 16.33 45.43
C ILE A 47 11.12 14.96 45.61
N LYS A 48 10.15 14.86 46.53
CA LYS A 48 9.41 13.62 46.78
C LYS A 48 8.50 13.25 45.62
N ALA A 49 7.84 14.21 44.98
CA ALA A 49 7.00 13.98 43.80
C ALA A 49 7.82 13.42 42.62
N ALA A 50 9.08 13.81 42.51
CA ALA A 50 10.04 13.25 41.56
C ALA A 50 10.56 11.85 41.94
N GLY A 51 10.18 11.31 43.11
CA GLY A 51 10.66 10.02 43.61
C GLY A 51 12.07 10.06 44.22
N LEU A 52 12.62 11.24 44.46
CA LEU A 52 13.94 11.41 45.07
C LEU A 52 13.83 11.46 46.59
N VAL A 53 14.88 10.98 47.28
CA VAL A 53 15.00 11.06 48.75
C VAL A 53 15.70 12.38 49.12
N PRO A 54 15.06 13.29 49.88
CA PRO A 54 15.69 14.53 50.33
C PRO A 54 16.97 14.32 51.14
N ASP A 55 17.99 15.14 50.86
CA ASP A 55 19.30 15.12 51.51
C ASP A 55 19.77 16.56 51.76
N GLU A 56 20.01 16.91 53.02
CA GLU A 56 20.50 18.23 53.43
C GLU A 56 21.90 18.56 52.88
N ARG A 57 22.69 17.55 52.49
CA ARG A 57 24.04 17.72 51.94
C ARG A 57 24.06 18.01 50.44
N LYS A 58 22.92 17.91 49.77
CA LYS A 58 22.81 18.14 48.33
C LYS A 58 22.10 19.46 48.01
N THR A 59 22.74 20.26 47.16
CA THR A 59 22.27 21.59 46.75
C THR A 59 21.60 21.60 45.36
N ASP A 60 21.54 20.46 44.67
CA ASP A 60 21.05 20.32 43.29
C ASP A 60 19.77 19.46 43.16
N GLN A 61 19.23 18.95 44.27
CA GLN A 61 18.08 18.04 44.23
C GLN A 61 16.80 18.68 43.68
N LEU A 62 16.62 19.99 43.84
CA LEU A 62 15.49 20.68 43.21
C LEU A 62 15.61 20.63 41.68
N THR A 63 16.80 20.87 41.15
CA THR A 63 17.08 20.76 39.71
C THR A 63 16.91 19.33 39.20
N GLN A 64 17.42 18.33 39.94
CA GLN A 64 17.22 16.91 39.60
C GLN A 64 15.73 16.54 39.60
N ALA A 65 14.97 17.00 40.61
CA ALA A 65 13.54 16.74 40.73
C ALA A 65 12.75 17.35 39.57
N ILE A 66 13.08 18.59 39.18
CA ILE A 66 12.47 19.24 38.01
C ILE A 66 12.78 18.44 36.75
N GLY A 67 14.03 17.99 36.54
CA GLY A 67 14.39 17.15 35.39
C GLY A 67 13.58 15.85 35.32
N GLU A 68 13.40 15.17 36.45
CA GLU A 68 12.60 13.94 36.57
C GLU A 68 11.08 14.17 36.35
N LEU A 69 10.56 15.32 36.76
CA LEU A 69 9.15 15.69 36.57
C LEU A 69 8.84 16.15 35.14
N LEU A 70 9.85 16.59 34.40
CA LEU A 70 9.77 16.92 32.98
C LEU A 70 9.85 15.68 32.07
N ASP A 71 9.93 14.46 32.63
CA ASP A 71 9.74 13.24 31.84
C ASP A 71 8.36 13.27 31.16
N PHE A 72 8.38 13.12 29.85
CA PHE A 72 7.21 13.12 28.99
C PHE A 72 6.14 12.09 29.43
N LYS A 73 6.57 10.99 30.07
CA LYS A 73 5.65 9.96 30.59
C LYS A 73 4.92 10.40 31.87
N ARG A 74 5.42 11.41 32.58
CA ARG A 74 4.87 11.90 33.85
C ARG A 74 4.04 13.18 33.71
N LEU A 75 4.03 13.80 32.52
CA LEU A 75 3.18 14.94 32.21
C LEU A 75 1.70 14.52 32.26
N LYS A 76 0.90 15.17 33.11
CA LYS A 76 -0.53 14.82 33.32
C LYS A 76 -1.44 15.19 32.14
N ASN A 77 -0.94 15.96 31.17
CA ASN A 77 -1.70 16.47 30.02
C ASN A 77 -1.10 16.03 28.69
N THR A 78 -0.47 14.85 28.65
CA THR A 78 0.14 14.30 27.44
C THR A 78 -0.92 14.10 26.34
N PRO A 79 -0.87 14.87 25.24
CA PRO A 79 -1.86 14.77 24.18
C PRO A 79 -1.91 13.38 23.53
N THR A 80 -3.10 12.95 23.13
CA THR A 80 -3.32 11.65 22.45
C THR A 80 -3.26 11.74 20.94
N THR A 81 -3.03 12.93 20.38
CA THR A 81 -2.92 13.17 18.94
C THR A 81 -1.68 13.99 18.63
N LEU A 82 -1.13 13.81 17.42
CA LEU A 82 0.00 14.60 16.92
C LEU A 82 -0.30 16.11 16.96
N GLY A 83 -1.53 16.50 16.59
CA GLY A 83 -1.96 17.90 16.66
C GLY A 83 -1.98 18.46 18.07
N GLY A 84 -2.26 17.64 19.08
CA GLY A 84 -2.17 18.05 20.47
C GLY A 84 -0.73 18.34 20.94
N TYR A 85 0.28 17.75 20.28
CA TYR A 85 1.70 18.10 20.46
C TYR A 85 2.14 19.31 19.64
N GLY A 86 1.22 19.98 18.93
CA GLY A 86 1.56 21.07 18.01
C GLY A 86 2.14 20.59 16.67
N ILE A 87 2.13 19.28 16.40
CA ILE A 87 2.53 18.73 15.10
C ILE A 87 1.30 18.80 14.17
N SER A 88 1.19 19.90 13.43
CA SER A 88 0.09 20.16 12.50
C SER A 88 0.37 19.73 11.06
N ASP A 89 1.61 19.34 10.76
CA ASP A 89 2.11 18.97 9.43
C ASP A 89 2.34 17.46 9.26
N ALA A 90 1.92 16.65 10.23
CA ALA A 90 1.92 15.19 10.12
C ALA A 90 0.93 14.74 9.03
N GLY A 91 1.41 14.69 7.79
CA GLY A 91 0.69 14.19 6.62
C GLY A 91 1.09 12.76 6.24
N GLY A 92 0.39 12.19 5.26
CA GLY A 92 0.73 10.91 4.65
C GLY A 92 0.13 9.69 5.35
N ARG A 93 -0.79 9.87 6.32
CA ARG A 93 -1.49 8.73 6.94
C ARG A 93 -2.40 8.08 5.91
N LEU A 94 -2.24 6.77 5.69
CA LEU A 94 -3.15 5.98 4.87
C LEU A 94 -4.57 6.03 5.45
N LEU A 95 -5.52 6.49 4.64
CA LEU A 95 -6.94 6.59 4.98
C LEU A 95 -7.71 5.36 4.51
N ALA A 96 -7.50 4.95 3.25
CA ALA A 96 -8.19 3.83 2.65
C ALA A 96 -7.43 3.25 1.45
N VAL A 97 -7.74 2.00 1.12
CA VAL A 97 -7.38 1.36 -0.14
C VAL A 97 -8.68 0.90 -0.81
N LYS A 98 -8.90 1.32 -2.06
CA LYS A 98 -10.12 1.06 -2.84
C LYS A 98 -9.75 0.34 -4.14
N GLN A 99 -10.45 -0.73 -4.47
CA GLN A 99 -10.24 -1.52 -5.69
C GLN A 99 -11.46 -1.44 -6.61
N PHE A 100 -11.21 -1.38 -7.91
CA PHE A 100 -12.22 -1.29 -8.96
C PHE A 100 -11.94 -2.36 -10.02
N GLU A 101 -12.94 -3.21 -10.27
CA GLU A 101 -12.83 -4.35 -11.18
C GLU A 101 -13.97 -4.39 -12.22
N THR A 102 -14.99 -3.57 -12.05
CA THR A 102 -16.16 -3.52 -12.94
C THR A 102 -15.78 -2.86 -14.26
N VAL A 103 -15.94 -3.60 -15.36
CA VAL A 103 -15.78 -3.09 -16.73
C VAL A 103 -16.75 -1.94 -17.00
N GLY A 104 -16.29 -0.95 -17.75
CA GLY A 104 -17.04 0.28 -18.03
C GLY A 104 -16.59 1.42 -17.12
N ILE A 105 -17.51 2.33 -16.82
CA ILE A 105 -17.21 3.57 -16.09
C ILE A 105 -17.74 3.47 -14.66
N THR A 106 -16.87 3.69 -13.68
CA THR A 106 -17.23 3.90 -12.27
C THR A 106 -16.79 5.28 -11.82
N LEU A 107 -17.69 6.06 -11.22
CA LEU A 107 -17.34 7.38 -10.69
C LEU A 107 -16.71 7.25 -9.29
N TYR A 108 -15.43 7.58 -9.18
CA TYR A 108 -14.70 7.61 -7.92
C TYR A 108 -14.75 9.00 -7.28
N ARG A 109 -14.95 9.06 -5.97
CA ARG A 109 -14.80 10.27 -5.16
C ARG A 109 -13.82 10.01 -4.02
N PRO A 110 -12.73 10.77 -3.91
CA PRO A 110 -11.82 10.67 -2.77
C PRO A 110 -12.52 10.94 -1.44
N ASP A 111 -12.00 10.38 -0.35
CA ASP A 111 -12.35 10.86 1.01
C ASP A 111 -12.08 12.38 1.10
N PRO A 112 -13.00 13.21 1.62
CA PRO A 112 -12.79 14.66 1.75
C PRO A 112 -11.55 15.05 2.57
N ARG A 113 -11.03 14.14 3.40
CA ARG A 113 -9.81 14.32 4.17
C ARG A 113 -8.55 13.95 3.38
N ALA A 114 -8.67 13.27 2.25
CA ALA A 114 -7.53 12.89 1.43
C ALA A 114 -6.87 14.14 0.82
N LYS A 115 -5.54 14.21 0.97
CA LYS A 115 -4.67 15.22 0.36
C LYS A 115 -3.86 14.67 -0.79
N ARG A 116 -3.57 13.36 -0.78
CA ARG A 116 -2.91 12.66 -1.87
C ARG A 116 -3.58 11.33 -2.17
N ILE A 117 -3.51 10.91 -3.43
CA ILE A 117 -3.94 9.59 -3.87
C ILE A 117 -2.85 8.93 -4.71
N ARG A 118 -2.54 7.66 -4.40
CA ARG A 118 -1.73 6.80 -5.25
C ARG A 118 -2.67 5.91 -6.06
N VAL A 119 -2.66 6.06 -7.37
CA VAL A 119 -3.50 5.29 -8.31
C VAL A 119 -2.60 4.29 -9.02
N ARG A 120 -2.95 3.01 -8.97
CA ARG A 120 -2.31 1.92 -9.71
C ARG A 120 -3.33 1.38 -10.71
N LEU A 121 -3.00 1.40 -12.00
CA LEU A 121 -3.92 1.14 -13.08
C LEU A 121 -3.29 0.18 -14.10
N VAL A 122 -4.04 -0.81 -14.54
CA VAL A 122 -3.64 -1.71 -15.62
C VAL A 122 -4.71 -1.78 -16.70
N GLY A 123 -4.28 -1.72 -17.97
CA GLY A 123 -5.15 -2.02 -19.11
C GLY A 123 -5.58 -3.50 -19.11
N ALA A 124 -6.58 -3.85 -19.90
CA ALA A 124 -7.03 -5.23 -19.98
C ALA A 124 -6.07 -6.09 -20.82
N GLY A 125 -5.98 -7.39 -20.53
CA GLY A 125 -5.20 -8.34 -21.31
C GLY A 125 -5.92 -8.78 -22.58
N GLY A 126 -5.16 -9.19 -23.59
CA GLY A 126 -5.70 -9.87 -24.77
C GLY A 126 -6.06 -11.33 -24.47
N SER A 127 -6.94 -11.93 -25.27
CA SER A 127 -7.22 -13.36 -25.21
C SER A 127 -6.08 -14.17 -25.83
N GLY A 128 -6.00 -15.45 -25.49
CA GLY A 128 -5.17 -16.38 -26.27
C GLY A 128 -5.73 -16.60 -27.69
N GLY A 129 -4.93 -17.24 -28.53
CA GLY A 129 -5.32 -17.80 -29.81
C GLY A 129 -6.06 -19.13 -29.63
N GLY A 130 -7.21 -19.25 -30.29
CA GLY A 130 -8.07 -20.42 -30.23
C GLY A 130 -7.97 -21.32 -31.44
N CYS A 131 -8.34 -22.59 -31.28
CA CYS A 131 -8.30 -23.58 -32.36
C CYS A 131 -9.70 -23.94 -32.85
N GLN A 132 -9.92 -23.85 -34.15
CA GLN A 132 -11.05 -24.51 -34.82
C GLN A 132 -10.80 -26.03 -34.92
N PRO A 133 -11.83 -26.83 -35.27
CA PRO A 133 -11.61 -28.20 -35.69
C PRO A 133 -10.66 -28.26 -36.90
N VAL A 134 -9.77 -29.25 -36.93
CA VAL A 134 -8.78 -29.44 -38.00
C VAL A 134 -8.81 -30.85 -38.58
N PRO A 135 -8.65 -31.03 -39.91
CA PRO A 135 -8.62 -32.35 -40.53
C PRO A 135 -7.58 -33.28 -39.90
N ALA A 136 -7.84 -34.59 -39.98
CA ALA A 136 -6.89 -35.61 -39.54
C ALA A 136 -5.50 -35.39 -40.17
N GLY A 137 -4.46 -35.48 -39.36
CA GLY A 137 -3.09 -35.22 -39.79
C GLY A 137 -2.67 -33.75 -39.75
N SER A 138 -3.47 -32.84 -39.19
CA SER A 138 -3.13 -31.43 -38.97
C SER A 138 -3.21 -31.02 -37.50
N PHE A 139 -2.43 -30.02 -37.11
CA PHE A 139 -2.51 -29.35 -35.80
C PHE A 139 -2.81 -27.87 -35.98
N THR A 140 -3.58 -27.31 -35.06
CA THR A 140 -3.63 -25.87 -34.81
C THR A 140 -3.11 -25.59 -33.41
N VAL A 141 -2.29 -24.54 -33.30
CA VAL A 141 -1.82 -24.04 -32.01
C VAL A 141 -2.03 -22.53 -31.95
N GLY A 142 -2.40 -22.01 -30.78
CA GLY A 142 -2.60 -20.60 -30.52
C GLY A 142 -1.69 -20.09 -29.40
N GLY A 143 -1.00 -18.97 -29.64
CA GLY A 143 -0.21 -18.28 -28.63
C GLY A 143 -1.08 -17.67 -27.53
N GLY A 144 -0.48 -17.31 -26.40
CA GLY A 144 -1.20 -16.62 -25.33
C GLY A 144 -1.42 -15.14 -25.64
N GLY A 145 -2.35 -14.50 -24.95
CA GLY A 145 -2.60 -13.07 -25.07
C GLY A 145 -1.55 -12.22 -24.36
N GLY A 146 -1.32 -11.00 -24.85
CA GLY A 146 -0.46 -10.02 -24.20
C GLY A 146 -1.15 -9.37 -23.00
N SER A 147 -0.38 -8.94 -21.99
CA SER A 147 -0.95 -8.21 -20.86
C SER A 147 -1.17 -6.73 -21.17
N GLY A 148 -2.08 -6.09 -20.42
CA GLY A 148 -2.25 -4.64 -20.48
C GLY A 148 -1.02 -3.90 -19.96
N ALA A 149 -0.88 -2.64 -20.38
CA ALA A 149 0.13 -1.75 -19.85
C ALA A 149 -0.19 -1.36 -18.40
N TYR A 150 0.81 -0.90 -17.66
CA TYR A 150 0.69 -0.46 -16.27
C TYR A 150 1.06 1.01 -16.11
N ALA A 151 0.26 1.72 -15.35
CA ALA A 151 0.49 3.10 -14.96
C ALA A 151 0.28 3.25 -13.46
N GLU A 152 1.20 3.97 -12.81
CA GLU A 152 1.10 4.34 -11.42
C GLU A 152 1.40 5.81 -11.24
N GLY A 153 0.51 6.51 -10.54
CA GLY A 153 0.66 7.93 -10.27
C GLY A 153 0.33 8.30 -8.83
N LEU A 154 1.03 9.29 -8.31
CA LEU A 154 0.73 9.99 -7.06
C LEU A 154 0.24 11.38 -7.41
N PHE A 155 -1.00 11.68 -7.03
CA PHE A 155 -1.65 12.94 -7.33
C PHE A 155 -2.05 13.65 -6.04
N ASP A 156 -1.87 14.98 -6.01
CA ASP A 156 -2.51 15.82 -5.01
C ASP A 156 -4.02 15.89 -5.29
N VAL A 157 -4.83 15.78 -4.24
CA VAL A 157 -6.29 15.80 -4.35
C VAL A 157 -6.75 17.24 -4.61
N THR A 158 -7.37 17.46 -5.77
CA THR A 158 -7.93 18.76 -6.15
C THR A 158 -9.44 18.82 -5.88
N PRO A 159 -10.04 20.04 -5.81
CA PRO A 159 -11.50 20.19 -5.74
C PRO A 159 -12.24 19.47 -6.88
N GLN A 160 -11.65 19.41 -8.07
CA GLN A 160 -12.22 18.70 -9.22
C GLN A 160 -12.25 17.18 -8.97
N MET A 161 -11.19 16.61 -8.38
CA MET A 161 -11.18 15.19 -8.01
C MET A 161 -12.22 14.87 -6.95
N LEU A 162 -12.44 15.78 -5.99
CA LEU A 162 -13.49 15.64 -4.96
C LEU A 162 -14.91 15.64 -5.56
N ALA A 163 -15.13 16.37 -6.67
CA ALA A 163 -16.40 16.33 -7.40
C ALA A 163 -16.63 14.95 -8.07
N GLY A 164 -15.54 14.31 -8.50
CA GLY A 164 -15.48 12.92 -8.94
C GLY A 164 -14.55 12.72 -10.13
N VAL A 165 -13.93 11.55 -10.20
CA VAL A 165 -13.06 11.13 -11.31
C VAL A 165 -13.62 9.85 -11.92
N PRO A 166 -13.90 9.81 -13.24
CA PRO A 166 -14.34 8.59 -13.88
C PRO A 166 -13.18 7.60 -14.00
N ILE A 167 -13.35 6.41 -13.44
CA ILE A 167 -12.47 5.27 -13.68
C ILE A 167 -13.09 4.47 -14.81
N THR A 168 -12.37 4.35 -15.93
CA THR A 168 -12.80 3.52 -17.06
C THR A 168 -11.95 2.27 -17.11
N LEU A 169 -12.56 1.09 -17.04
CA LEU A 169 -11.87 -0.18 -17.14
C LEU A 169 -12.33 -0.92 -18.41
N GLY A 170 -11.38 -1.24 -19.28
CA GLY A 170 -11.63 -2.04 -20.48
C GLY A 170 -11.93 -3.49 -20.15
N ALA A 171 -12.75 -4.13 -20.99
CA ALA A 171 -12.93 -5.57 -20.98
C ALA A 171 -11.66 -6.29 -21.44
N GLY A 172 -11.39 -7.46 -20.89
CA GLY A 172 -10.40 -8.38 -21.45
C GLY A 172 -10.77 -8.82 -22.85
N GLY A 173 -9.78 -9.26 -23.62
CA GLY A 173 -10.05 -9.87 -24.92
C GLY A 173 -10.95 -11.09 -24.75
N GLU A 174 -12.07 -11.13 -25.49
CA GLU A 174 -13.01 -12.25 -25.45
C GLU A 174 -12.34 -13.56 -25.87
N ALA A 175 -12.72 -14.66 -25.24
CA ALA A 175 -12.27 -16.00 -25.60
C ALA A 175 -12.74 -16.37 -27.03
N ARG A 176 -11.84 -16.90 -27.86
CA ARG A 176 -12.13 -17.17 -29.28
C ARG A 176 -11.61 -18.54 -29.70
N THR A 177 -12.12 -19.06 -30.81
CA THR A 177 -11.57 -20.22 -31.55
C THR A 177 -10.84 -19.72 -32.81
N ALA A 178 -10.18 -18.57 -32.72
CA ALA A 178 -9.48 -17.89 -33.82
C ALA A 178 -8.31 -17.06 -33.23
N VAL A 179 -7.66 -16.22 -34.04
CA VAL A 179 -6.73 -15.20 -33.52
C VAL A 179 -7.38 -14.45 -32.36
N GLY A 180 -6.64 -14.28 -31.27
CA GLY A 180 -7.16 -13.72 -30.03
C GLY A 180 -7.66 -12.29 -30.19
N ALA A 181 -8.58 -11.87 -29.32
CA ALA A 181 -9.07 -10.50 -29.24
C ALA A 181 -8.12 -9.63 -28.39
N SER A 182 -7.99 -8.36 -28.74
CA SER A 182 -7.29 -7.38 -27.91
C SER A 182 -8.14 -7.00 -26.69
N GLY A 183 -7.48 -6.69 -25.57
CA GLY A 183 -8.12 -6.09 -24.40
C GLY A 183 -8.33 -4.58 -24.57
N GLY A 184 -9.30 -4.04 -23.85
CA GLY A 184 -9.57 -2.62 -23.77
C GLY A 184 -8.58 -1.84 -22.90
N SER A 185 -8.43 -0.55 -23.16
CA SER A 185 -7.65 0.38 -22.32
C SER A 185 -8.33 0.64 -20.97
N ALA A 186 -7.56 1.15 -20.01
CA ALA A 186 -8.05 1.67 -18.74
C ALA A 186 -7.63 3.13 -18.53
N SER A 187 -8.43 3.91 -17.79
CA SER A 187 -8.12 5.30 -17.46
C SER A 187 -8.62 5.73 -16.07
N PHE A 188 -7.90 6.67 -15.48
CA PHE A 188 -8.30 7.46 -14.32
C PHE A 188 -8.53 8.91 -14.78
N GLY A 189 -9.76 9.20 -15.21
CA GLY A 189 -10.12 10.47 -15.84
C GLY A 189 -9.19 10.82 -17.00
N SER A 190 -8.84 12.11 -17.08
CA SER A 190 -7.79 12.61 -17.97
C SER A 190 -6.39 12.54 -17.36
N TYR A 191 -6.26 12.09 -16.11
CA TYR A 191 -5.01 12.16 -15.35
C TYR A 191 -4.05 11.03 -15.71
N MET A 192 -4.56 9.84 -16.03
CA MET A 192 -3.73 8.66 -16.29
C MET A 192 -4.45 7.66 -17.19
N SER A 193 -3.72 6.99 -18.08
CA SER A 193 -4.26 5.90 -18.91
C SER A 193 -3.22 4.82 -19.21
N ALA A 194 -3.72 3.61 -19.43
CA ALA A 194 -2.94 2.43 -19.80
C ALA A 194 -3.67 1.64 -20.89
N SER A 195 -2.98 1.35 -21.99
CA SER A 195 -3.52 0.56 -23.10
C SER A 195 -3.67 -0.93 -22.77
N GLY A 196 -4.61 -1.60 -23.44
CA GLY A 196 -4.76 -3.05 -23.35
C GLY A 196 -3.75 -3.83 -24.20
N GLY A 197 -3.58 -5.13 -23.89
CA GLY A 197 -2.74 -6.05 -24.66
C GLY A 197 -3.46 -6.63 -25.89
N THR A 198 -2.72 -7.12 -26.87
CA THR A 198 -3.28 -7.75 -28.08
C THR A 198 -3.47 -9.25 -27.90
N GLY A 199 -4.33 -9.84 -28.74
CA GLY A 199 -4.62 -11.27 -28.69
C GLY A 199 -3.55 -12.16 -29.32
N GLY A 200 -3.46 -13.40 -28.84
CA GLY A 200 -2.53 -14.42 -29.33
C GLY A 200 -2.78 -14.81 -30.79
N GLN A 201 -1.71 -15.06 -31.54
CA GLN A 201 -1.80 -15.50 -32.94
C GLN A 201 -2.07 -17.01 -33.02
N VAL A 202 -2.54 -17.48 -34.18
CA VAL A 202 -2.88 -18.89 -34.43
C VAL A 202 -2.22 -19.36 -35.72
N ILE A 203 -1.76 -20.60 -35.76
CA ILE A 203 -1.23 -21.24 -36.97
C ILE A 203 -1.72 -22.68 -37.09
N THR A 204 -1.93 -23.14 -38.32
CA THR A 204 -2.26 -24.53 -38.66
C THR A 204 -1.18 -25.11 -39.54
N PHE A 205 -0.76 -26.34 -39.26
CA PHE A 205 0.28 -27.06 -40.02
C PHE A 205 0.03 -28.56 -40.00
N VAL A 206 0.71 -29.28 -40.89
CA VAL A 206 0.67 -30.75 -40.94
C VAL A 206 1.37 -31.36 -39.72
N SER A 207 0.82 -32.44 -39.19
CA SER A 207 1.19 -33.02 -37.89
C SER A 207 2.63 -33.55 -37.78
N THR A 208 3.27 -33.79 -38.92
CA THR A 208 4.66 -34.26 -38.99
C THR A 208 5.67 -33.11 -39.03
N ALA A 209 5.24 -31.86 -39.09
CA ALA A 209 6.10 -30.69 -39.11
C ALA A 209 6.13 -29.98 -37.75
N PRO A 210 7.29 -29.46 -37.31
CA PRO A 210 7.32 -28.54 -36.19
C PRO A 210 6.65 -27.22 -36.58
N GLY A 211 5.98 -26.59 -35.61
CA GLY A 211 5.32 -25.31 -35.81
C GLY A 211 5.32 -24.49 -34.54
N PHE A 212 5.45 -23.17 -34.68
CA PHE A 212 5.31 -22.23 -33.58
C PHE A 212 4.58 -20.97 -34.02
N VAL A 213 3.92 -20.32 -33.08
CA VAL A 213 3.25 -19.05 -33.31
C VAL A 213 3.39 -18.13 -32.10
N GLN A 214 3.48 -16.84 -32.39
CA GLN A 214 3.69 -15.78 -31.43
C GLN A 214 2.49 -15.59 -30.50
N GLY A 215 2.75 -15.23 -29.24
CA GLY A 215 1.73 -14.65 -28.38
C GLY A 215 1.41 -13.20 -28.76
N GLY A 216 0.33 -12.68 -28.21
CA GLY A 216 -0.10 -11.29 -28.37
C GLY A 216 0.89 -10.34 -27.71
N VAL A 217 1.09 -9.17 -28.32
CA VAL A 217 1.96 -8.10 -27.83
C VAL A 217 1.30 -7.43 -26.62
N GLY A 218 2.08 -7.08 -25.61
CA GLY A 218 1.56 -6.33 -24.47
C GLY A 218 1.16 -4.89 -24.80
N GLY A 219 0.34 -4.27 -23.96
CA GLY A 219 -0.09 -2.88 -24.13
C GLY A 219 1.09 -1.92 -24.22
N GLY A 220 1.14 -1.10 -25.28
CA GLY A 220 2.31 -0.29 -25.62
C GLY A 220 2.30 1.16 -25.12
N VAL A 221 1.11 1.70 -24.82
CA VAL A 221 0.89 3.11 -24.49
C VAL A 221 0.50 3.27 -23.01
N VAL A 222 1.19 4.20 -22.35
CA VAL A 222 0.93 4.68 -20.98
C VAL A 222 1.04 6.20 -20.96
N THR A 223 0.12 6.87 -20.29
CA THR A 223 0.13 8.33 -20.10
C THR A 223 -0.14 8.68 -18.65
N GLY A 224 0.56 9.68 -18.10
CA GLY A 224 0.24 10.28 -16.80
C GLY A 224 0.70 9.53 -15.55
N GLY A 225 1.34 8.36 -15.67
CA GLY A 225 1.95 7.65 -14.55
C GLY A 225 3.27 8.30 -14.11
N ASN A 226 3.24 9.14 -13.07
CA ASN A 226 4.41 9.89 -12.57
C ASN A 226 5.26 9.14 -11.52
N LEU A 227 4.83 7.96 -11.03
CA LEU A 227 5.63 7.12 -10.14
C LEU A 227 6.27 5.94 -10.88
N SER A 228 5.48 5.23 -11.67
CA SER A 228 5.94 4.09 -12.46
C SER A 228 5.06 3.93 -13.68
N SER A 229 5.66 3.53 -14.80
CA SER A 229 4.95 3.20 -16.03
C SER A 229 5.67 2.05 -16.72
N ALA A 230 4.92 1.05 -17.15
CA ALA A 230 5.47 -0.10 -17.86
C ALA A 230 4.56 -0.50 -19.01
N ARG A 231 5.18 -0.88 -20.13
CA ARG A 231 4.46 -1.61 -21.19
C ARG A 231 4.03 -2.97 -20.65
N GLY A 232 2.94 -3.50 -21.20
CA GLY A 232 2.59 -4.90 -21.01
C GLY A 232 3.66 -5.81 -21.62
N ILE A 233 3.65 -7.07 -21.21
CA ILE A 233 4.55 -8.08 -21.76
C ILE A 233 3.82 -8.97 -22.77
N GLN A 234 4.60 -9.58 -23.66
CA GLN A 234 4.08 -10.48 -24.69
C GLN A 234 3.58 -11.79 -24.07
N GLY A 235 2.47 -12.32 -24.59
CA GLY A 235 2.03 -13.67 -24.28
C GLY A 235 3.02 -14.73 -24.74
N GLY A 236 2.98 -15.90 -24.12
CA GLY A 236 3.81 -17.04 -24.47
C GLY A 236 3.55 -17.53 -25.89
N TYR A 237 4.61 -18.06 -26.50
CA TYR A 237 4.55 -18.73 -27.78
C TYR A 237 3.82 -20.07 -27.63
N ALA A 238 3.08 -20.47 -28.66
CA ALA A 238 2.63 -21.85 -28.77
C ALA A 238 3.54 -22.61 -29.72
N MET A 239 3.76 -23.89 -29.41
CA MET A 239 4.72 -24.72 -30.11
C MET A 239 4.27 -26.17 -30.19
N SER A 240 4.58 -26.81 -31.31
CA SER A 240 4.40 -28.24 -31.52
C SER A 240 5.64 -28.83 -32.16
N ASN A 241 6.08 -29.97 -31.66
CA ASN A 241 7.14 -30.77 -32.24
C ASN A 241 6.77 -32.26 -32.10
N PRO A 242 6.87 -33.07 -33.17
CA PRO A 242 6.66 -34.52 -33.11
C PRO A 242 7.45 -35.24 -32.00
N ASN A 243 8.60 -34.72 -31.59
CA ASN A 243 9.47 -35.34 -30.60
C ASN A 243 9.13 -34.94 -29.15
N TRP A 244 8.57 -33.75 -28.92
CA TRP A 244 8.40 -33.18 -27.55
C TRP A 244 6.94 -32.89 -27.19
N GLY A 245 6.02 -32.99 -28.15
CA GLY A 245 4.59 -32.75 -27.96
C GLY A 245 4.14 -31.35 -28.36
N THR A 246 2.92 -31.01 -27.96
CA THR A 246 2.24 -29.77 -28.33
C THR A 246 1.80 -29.02 -27.09
N LEU A 247 2.10 -27.72 -27.05
CA LEU A 247 1.78 -26.82 -25.95
C LEU A 247 1.26 -25.49 -26.49
N ALA A 248 0.13 -25.04 -25.97
CA ALA A 248 -0.39 -23.71 -26.24
C ALA A 248 0.38 -22.62 -25.47
N GLY A 249 0.30 -21.38 -25.92
CA GLY A 249 1.00 -20.28 -25.26
C GLY A 249 0.35 -19.91 -23.93
N CYS A 250 1.15 -19.68 -22.90
CA CYS A 250 0.68 -19.08 -21.64
C CYS A 250 0.29 -17.61 -21.85
N GLY A 251 -0.69 -17.12 -21.08
CA GLY A 251 -1.02 -15.70 -21.08
C GLY A 251 0.03 -14.87 -20.34
N ALA A 252 0.27 -13.65 -20.81
CA ALA A 252 1.30 -12.81 -20.21
C ALA A 252 0.89 -12.30 -18.81
N ALA A 253 1.83 -12.26 -17.86
CA ALA A 253 1.60 -11.72 -16.53
C ALA A 253 1.31 -10.21 -16.54
N SER A 254 0.57 -9.74 -15.53
CA SER A 254 0.39 -8.32 -15.21
C SER A 254 0.99 -8.02 -13.83
N PRO A 255 1.09 -6.75 -13.41
CA PRO A 255 1.52 -6.41 -12.05
C PRO A 255 0.57 -6.91 -10.93
N PHE A 256 -0.58 -7.48 -11.29
CA PHE A 256 -1.59 -7.94 -10.35
C PHE A 256 -1.96 -9.42 -10.49
N ASP A 257 -1.38 -10.12 -11.47
CA ASP A 257 -1.64 -11.54 -11.75
C ASP A 257 -0.48 -12.21 -12.49
N GLY A 258 -0.22 -13.49 -12.20
CA GLY A 258 0.89 -14.26 -12.77
C GLY A 258 0.74 -14.63 -14.25
N GLY A 259 -0.41 -14.35 -14.85
CA GLY A 259 -0.74 -14.77 -16.21
C GLY A 259 -1.38 -16.15 -16.25
N ALA A 260 -2.15 -16.41 -17.30
CA ALA A 260 -2.75 -17.72 -17.51
C ALA A 260 -1.71 -18.79 -17.84
N GLY A 261 -1.81 -19.97 -17.22
CA GLY A 261 -0.95 -21.11 -17.51
C GLY A 261 -1.07 -21.60 -18.97
N ALA A 262 -0.01 -22.23 -19.47
CA ALA A 262 -0.05 -22.94 -20.75
C ALA A 262 -0.92 -24.21 -20.65
N THR A 263 -1.58 -24.58 -21.74
CA THR A 263 -2.42 -25.78 -21.81
C THR A 263 -1.93 -26.75 -22.88
N GLY A 264 -2.19 -28.04 -22.66
CA GLY A 264 -1.86 -29.10 -23.61
C GLY A 264 -2.94 -29.30 -24.67
N LEU A 265 -2.80 -30.40 -25.41
CA LEU A 265 -3.69 -30.76 -26.52
C LEU A 265 -5.16 -30.85 -26.10
N ASN A 266 -6.04 -30.39 -26.99
CA ASN A 266 -7.49 -30.44 -26.88
C ASN A 266 -8.05 -29.84 -25.58
N THR A 267 -7.32 -28.88 -25.01
CA THR A 267 -7.68 -28.22 -23.76
C THR A 267 -8.01 -26.76 -24.03
N THR A 268 -9.08 -26.26 -23.41
CA THR A 268 -9.43 -24.84 -23.47
C THR A 268 -8.37 -24.00 -22.75
N GLY A 269 -8.06 -22.82 -23.28
CA GLY A 269 -7.13 -21.90 -22.64
C GLY A 269 -7.66 -21.39 -21.30
N ILE A 270 -6.75 -21.07 -20.39
CA ILE A 270 -7.07 -20.52 -19.06
C ILE A 270 -7.28 -19.01 -19.17
N ALA A 271 -8.33 -18.48 -18.54
CA ALA A 271 -8.57 -17.03 -18.53
C ALA A 271 -7.50 -16.29 -17.72
N GLY A 272 -7.16 -15.07 -18.17
CA GLY A 272 -6.36 -14.12 -17.41
C GLY A 272 -7.19 -13.38 -16.36
N VAL A 273 -6.52 -12.64 -15.48
CA VAL A 273 -7.09 -11.87 -14.38
C VAL A 273 -6.39 -10.51 -14.31
N ARG A 274 -7.13 -9.43 -14.00
CA ARG A 274 -6.59 -8.07 -13.74
C ARG A 274 -5.49 -7.65 -14.73
N GLY A 275 -5.86 -7.57 -16.00
CA GLY A 275 -4.97 -7.13 -17.08
C GLY A 275 -3.98 -8.17 -17.59
N SER A 276 -3.92 -9.38 -17.02
CA SER A 276 -3.08 -10.44 -17.56
C SER A 276 -3.70 -11.06 -18.82
N GLY A 277 -2.86 -11.63 -19.68
CA GLY A 277 -3.30 -12.27 -20.91
C GLY A 277 -4.01 -13.61 -20.66
N GLY A 278 -4.92 -13.98 -21.56
CA GLY A 278 -5.51 -15.32 -21.58
C GLY A 278 -4.59 -16.34 -22.23
N GLY A 279 -4.66 -17.60 -21.80
CA GLY A 279 -3.91 -18.71 -22.37
C GLY A 279 -4.44 -19.08 -23.76
N GLY A 280 -3.54 -19.50 -24.64
CA GLY A 280 -3.91 -20.10 -25.92
C GLY A 280 -4.53 -21.48 -25.76
N SER A 281 -4.90 -22.09 -26.89
CA SER A 281 -5.28 -23.51 -26.96
C SER A 281 -4.54 -24.20 -28.10
N CYS A 282 -4.55 -25.53 -28.10
CA CYS A 282 -4.06 -26.33 -29.22
C CYS A 282 -4.99 -27.51 -29.48
N SER A 283 -5.16 -27.90 -30.76
CA SER A 283 -6.08 -28.95 -31.18
C SER A 283 -5.53 -29.79 -32.32
N TYR A 284 -5.87 -31.09 -32.30
CA TYR A 284 -5.76 -32.02 -33.42
C TYR A 284 -7.12 -32.65 -33.79
N ASN A 285 -8.20 -32.12 -33.22
CA ASN A 285 -9.51 -32.73 -33.30
C ASN A 285 -10.25 -32.27 -34.56
N ALA A 286 -10.75 -33.22 -35.35
CA ALA A 286 -11.50 -32.95 -36.59
C ALA A 286 -12.95 -32.51 -36.38
N SER A 287 -13.47 -32.60 -35.16
CA SER A 287 -14.87 -32.39 -34.83
C SER A 287 -15.12 -31.37 -33.72
N ALA A 288 -14.08 -31.00 -32.94
CA ALA A 288 -14.22 -30.12 -31.78
C ALA A 288 -13.24 -28.94 -31.84
N ALA A 289 -13.77 -27.74 -31.58
CA ALA A 289 -12.98 -26.53 -31.40
C ALA A 289 -12.45 -26.48 -29.96
N CYS A 290 -11.29 -25.86 -29.77
CA CYS A 290 -10.75 -25.54 -28.45
C CYS A 290 -10.70 -24.03 -28.30
N LEU A 291 -11.50 -23.52 -27.35
CA LEU A 291 -11.57 -22.09 -27.06
C LEU A 291 -10.28 -21.63 -26.37
N SER A 292 -9.81 -20.43 -26.68
CA SER A 292 -8.77 -19.79 -25.88
C SER A 292 -9.30 -19.31 -24.53
N GLY A 293 -8.39 -18.91 -23.64
CA GLY A 293 -8.73 -18.16 -22.45
C GLY A 293 -8.99 -16.70 -22.80
N ALA A 294 -10.01 -16.11 -22.16
CA ALA A 294 -10.24 -14.67 -22.18
C ALA A 294 -9.08 -13.92 -21.50
N GLY A 295 -8.82 -12.69 -21.91
CA GLY A 295 -7.91 -11.80 -21.18
C GLY A 295 -8.54 -11.31 -19.87
N GLY A 296 -7.71 -10.93 -18.91
CA GLY A 296 -8.17 -10.29 -17.68
C GLY A 296 -8.66 -8.87 -17.94
N ASN A 297 -9.79 -8.49 -17.34
CA ASN A 297 -10.30 -7.11 -17.38
C ASN A 297 -9.30 -6.10 -16.82
N GLY A 298 -9.43 -4.84 -17.21
CA GLY A 298 -8.67 -3.74 -16.59
C GLY A 298 -8.94 -3.66 -15.08
N PHE A 299 -7.96 -3.15 -14.33
CA PHE A 299 -8.03 -3.08 -12.88
C PHE A 299 -7.45 -1.76 -12.37
N CYS A 300 -8.06 -1.21 -11.32
CA CYS A 300 -7.59 0.00 -10.66
C CYS A 300 -7.60 -0.17 -9.14
N GLU A 301 -6.51 0.25 -8.50
CA GLU A 301 -6.38 0.32 -7.05
C GLU A 301 -5.97 1.74 -6.65
N ILE A 302 -6.67 2.33 -5.68
CA ILE A 302 -6.42 3.69 -5.20
C ILE A 302 -6.15 3.67 -3.71
N TRP A 303 -5.02 4.24 -3.30
CA TRP A 303 -4.63 4.45 -1.90
C TRP A 303 -4.80 5.93 -1.57
N GLU A 304 -5.57 6.25 -0.55
CA GLU A 304 -5.86 7.62 -0.12
C GLU A 304 -5.02 7.98 1.10
N TYR A 305 -4.42 9.16 1.11
CA TYR A 305 -3.58 9.65 2.21
C TYR A 305 -4.08 11.01 2.71
N ALA A 306 -4.14 11.18 4.03
CA ALA A 306 -4.45 12.45 4.70
C ALA A 306 -3.28 13.45 4.63
#